data_AF-A0A6G7YCZ1-F1
#
_entry.id   AF-A0A6G7YCZ1-F1
#
_cell.length_a   1.000
_cell.length_b   1.000
_cell.length_c   1.000
_cell.angle_alpha   90.00
_cell.angle_beta   90.00
_cell.angle_gamma   90.00
#
_symmetry.space_group_name_H-M   'P 1'
#
loop_
_entity.id
_entity.type
_entity.pdbx_description
1 polymer ?
#
loop_
_entity_poly.entity_id
_entity_poly.type
_entity_poly.pdbx_seq_one_letter_code
_entity_poly.pdbx_strand_id
1 'polypeptide(L)'
;MKARVARQWSLLVLTNLALGVLGVVPIWLLHYLVRHSLLADMEWVEHNPTENDGWLPLVLVIVPVLSVYVVLWWTLNVQARRARRARTWTVAVLTTLLPTAGLIVVGATGN
;
A
#
# COMPACT_ATOMS: atom_id res chain seq x y z
N MET A 1 -26.76 -1.01 -20.49
CA MET A 1 -25.35 -1.45 -20.33
C MET A 1 -24.43 -0.40 -19.70
N LYS A 2 -24.42 0.88 -20.14
CA LYS A 2 -23.50 1.92 -19.62
C LYS A 2 -23.57 2.14 -18.09
N ALA A 3 -24.77 2.17 -17.50
CA ALA A 3 -24.96 2.37 -16.06
C ALA A 3 -24.34 1.26 -15.17
N ARG A 4 -24.38 -0.01 -15.63
CA ARG A 4 -23.79 -1.14 -14.90
C ARG A 4 -22.27 -1.07 -14.88
N VAL A 5 -21.68 -0.69 -16.02
CA VAL A 5 -20.24 -0.50 -16.17
C VAL A 5 -19.78 0.68 -15.31
N ALA A 6 -20.48 1.83 -15.37
CA ALA A 6 -20.17 2.98 -14.53
C ALA A 6 -20.18 2.63 -13.04
N ARG A 7 -21.23 1.94 -12.57
CA ARG A 7 -21.32 1.48 -11.17
C ARG A 7 -20.18 0.55 -10.77
N GLN A 8 -19.78 -0.37 -11.64
CA GLN A 8 -18.65 -1.27 -11.37
C GLN A 8 -17.32 -0.51 -11.24
N TRP A 9 -17.09 0.50 -12.09
CA TRP A 9 -15.90 1.35 -11.98
C TRP A 9 -15.92 2.20 -10.71
N SER A 10 -17.06 2.80 -10.36
CA SER A 10 -17.18 3.56 -9.11
C SER A 10 -16.91 2.69 -7.88
N LEU A 11 -17.44 1.46 -7.84
CA LEU A 11 -17.17 0.52 -6.76
C LEU A 11 -15.67 0.18 -6.67
N LEU A 12 -15.03 -0.10 -7.80
CA LEU A 12 -13.59 -0.38 -7.83
C LEU A 12 -12.76 0.79 -7.30
N VAL A 13 -13.08 2.02 -7.71
CA VAL A 13 -12.37 3.23 -7.25
C VAL A 13 -12.62 3.48 -5.78
N LEU A 14 -13.88 3.46 -5.32
CA LEU A 14 -14.22 3.74 -3.93
C LEU A 14 -13.65 2.69 -2.97
N THR A 15 -13.72 1.41 -3.33
CA THR A 15 -13.12 0.34 -2.51
C THR A 15 -11.62 0.51 -2.40
N ASN A 16 -10.90 0.78 -3.51
CA ASN A 16 -9.46 0.93 -3.47
C ASN A 16 -9.00 2.24 -2.82
N LEU A 17 -9.80 3.31 -2.87
CA LEU A 17 -9.55 4.55 -2.13
C LEU A 17 -9.68 4.31 -0.62
N ALA A 18 -10.73 3.60 -0.18
CA ALA A 18 -10.91 3.23 1.22
C ALA A 18 -9.77 2.31 1.70
N LEU A 19 -9.39 1.33 0.89
CA LEU A 19 -8.21 0.50 1.15
C LEU A 19 -6.91 1.30 1.11
N GLY A 20 -6.83 2.40 0.36
CA GLY A 20 -5.69 3.31 0.33
C GLY A 20 -5.56 4.09 1.62
N VAL A 21 -6.68 4.57 2.19
CA VAL A 21 -6.69 5.24 3.51
C VAL A 21 -6.23 4.27 4.60
N LEU A 22 -6.80 3.06 4.63
CA LEU A 22 -6.33 2.00 5.54
C LEU A 22 -4.89 1.56 5.23
N GLY A 23 -4.50 1.69 3.96
CA GLY A 23 -3.22 1.30 3.41
C GLY A 23 -2.07 2.24 3.75
N VAL A 24 -2.34 3.45 4.25
CA VAL A 24 -1.29 4.41 4.62
C VAL A 24 -0.28 3.77 5.56
N VAL A 25 -0.75 3.14 6.65
CA VAL A 25 0.11 2.48 7.62
C VAL A 25 0.94 1.34 7.00
N PRO A 26 0.36 0.31 6.35
CA PRO A 26 1.16 -0.76 5.77
C PRO A 26 2.08 -0.27 4.63
N ILE A 27 1.72 0.76 3.87
CA ILE A 27 2.62 1.34 2.85
C ILE A 27 3.85 1.96 3.53
N TRP A 28 3.67 2.68 4.64
CA TRP A 28 4.79 3.21 5.43
C TRP A 28 5.62 2.12 6.09
N LEU A 29 4.99 1.05 6.60
CA LEU A 29 5.71 -0.11 7.14
C LEU A 29 6.51 -0.83 6.05
N LEU A 30 5.98 -0.93 4.83
CA LEU A 30 6.71 -1.48 3.69
C LEU A 30 7.90 -0.59 3.32
N HIS A 31 7.72 0.73 3.31
CA HIS A 31 8.82 1.68 3.10
C HIS A 31 9.91 1.53 4.17
N TYR A 32 9.52 1.44 5.45
CA TYR A 32 10.44 1.19 6.57
C TYR A 32 11.21 -0.12 6.36
N LEU A 33 10.50 -1.21 6.06
CA LEU A 33 11.11 -2.52 5.80
C LEU A 33 12.15 -2.42 4.67
N VAL A 34 11.79 -1.82 3.54
CA VAL A 34 12.71 -1.68 2.39
C VAL A 34 13.95 -0.85 2.77
N ARG A 35 13.78 0.23 3.52
CA ARG A 35 14.89 1.09 3.97
C ARG A 35 15.80 0.39 4.97
N HIS A 36 15.24 -0.40 5.88
CA HIS A 36 15.97 -0.95 7.03
C HIS A 36 16.54 -2.35 6.79
N SER A 37 15.97 -3.15 5.87
CA SER A 37 16.54 -4.47 5.52
C SER A 37 17.22 -4.44 4.15
N LEU A 38 16.44 -4.31 3.06
CA LEU A 38 16.96 -4.46 1.71
C LEU A 38 18.00 -3.41 1.30
N LEU A 39 17.79 -2.15 1.70
CA LEU A 39 18.70 -1.05 1.36
C LEU A 39 19.82 -0.85 2.38
N ALA A 40 19.65 -1.37 3.60
CA ALA A 40 20.70 -1.35 4.63
C ALA A 40 21.83 -2.33 4.28
N ASP A 41 21.50 -3.51 3.75
CA ASP A 41 22.47 -4.48 3.23
C ASP A 41 23.28 -3.92 2.02
N MET A 42 22.78 -2.86 1.38
CA MET A 42 23.45 -2.17 0.28
C MET A 42 24.30 -0.97 0.73
N GLU A 43 24.40 -0.69 2.04
CA GLU A 43 25.07 0.49 2.63
C GLU A 43 24.50 1.84 2.13
N TRP A 44 23.31 1.86 1.51
CA TRP A 44 22.72 3.08 0.94
C TRP A 44 21.99 3.94 1.98
N VAL A 45 21.80 3.42 3.20
CA VAL A 45 21.13 4.10 4.31
C VAL A 45 21.95 3.90 5.57
N GLU A 46 22.29 4.99 6.24
CA GLU A 46 23.04 4.97 7.50
C GLU A 46 22.21 4.27 8.59
N HIS A 47 22.78 3.21 9.17
CA HIS A 47 22.12 2.46 10.25
C HIS A 47 22.18 3.30 11.53
N ASN A 48 21.02 3.52 12.17
CA ASN A 48 20.96 4.27 13.42
C ASN A 48 21.61 3.46 14.55
N PRO A 49 22.72 3.91 15.17
CA PRO A 49 23.43 3.15 16.19
C PRO A 49 22.64 2.92 17.49
N THR A 50 21.49 3.58 17.66
CA THR A 50 20.60 3.36 18.81
C THR A 50 19.47 2.37 18.54
N GLU A 51 19.35 1.83 17.34
CA GLU A 51 18.30 0.86 16.98
C GLU A 51 18.71 -0.54 17.47
N ASN A 52 18.23 -0.93 18.66
CA ASN A 52 18.53 -2.23 19.29
C ASN A 52 17.29 -3.12 19.46
N ASP A 53 16.24 -2.89 18.68
CA ASP A 53 15.02 -3.70 18.77
C ASP A 53 15.12 -5.01 17.97
N GLY A 54 16.19 -5.15 17.17
CA GLY A 54 16.49 -6.33 16.37
C GLY A 54 15.36 -6.70 15.41
N TRP A 55 15.22 -8.00 15.12
CA TRP A 55 14.20 -8.52 14.19
C TRP A 55 12.80 -8.65 14.80
N LEU A 56 12.65 -8.44 16.11
CA LEU A 56 11.44 -8.78 16.84
C LEU A 56 10.21 -7.95 16.39
N PRO A 57 10.28 -6.61 16.27
CA PRO A 57 9.16 -5.81 15.76
C PRO A 57 8.82 -6.14 14.31
N LEU A 58 9.84 -6.47 13.50
CA LEU A 58 9.67 -6.83 12.10
C LEU A 58 8.82 -8.09 11.95
N VAL A 59 9.15 -9.14 12.69
CA VAL A 59 8.45 -10.43 12.60
C VAL A 59 7.07 -10.38 13.27
N LEU A 60 6.93 -9.70 14.42
CA LEU A 60 5.68 -9.70 15.18
C LEU A 60 4.65 -8.68 14.71
N VAL A 61 5.08 -7.56 14.11
CA VAL A 61 4.19 -6.46 13.75
C VAL A 61 4.18 -6.23 12.26
N ILE A 62 5.35 -5.98 11.65
CA ILE A 62 5.43 -5.57 10.25
C ILE A 62 4.93 -6.68 9.32
N VAL A 63 5.48 -7.89 9.45
CA VAL A 63 5.13 -9.02 8.57
C VAL A 63 3.64 -9.39 8.68
N PRO A 64 3.03 -9.55 9.87
CA PRO A 64 1.61 -9.86 9.99
C PRO A 64 0.71 -8.76 9.42
N VAL A 65 0.99 -7.49 9.73
CA VAL A 65 0.18 -6.36 9.23
C VAL A 65 0.23 -6.29 7.70
N LEU A 66 1.43 -6.39 7.12
CA LEU A 66 1.59 -6.42 5.65
C LEU A 66 0.88 -7.61 5.03
N SER A 67 1.01 -8.80 5.63
CA SER A 67 0.41 -10.03 5.12
C SER A 67 -1.12 -9.95 5.11
N VAL A 68 -1.72 -9.50 6.22
CA VAL A 68 -3.17 -9.33 6.33
C VAL A 68 -3.66 -8.29 5.32
N TYR A 69 -2.97 -7.16 5.21
CA TYR A 69 -3.35 -6.11 4.26
C TYR A 69 -3.28 -6.59 2.81
N VAL A 70 -2.19 -7.25 2.41
CA VAL A 70 -2.01 -7.77 1.05
C VAL A 70 -3.08 -8.80 0.73
N VAL A 71 -3.37 -9.73 1.65
CA VAL A 71 -4.43 -10.74 1.46
C VAL A 71 -5.80 -10.09 1.31
N LEU A 72 -6.12 -9.11 2.14
CA LEU A 72 -7.39 -8.38 2.08
C LEU A 72 -7.52 -7.62 0.75
N TRP A 73 -6.51 -6.83 0.40
CA TRP A 73 -6.48 -6.04 -0.84
C TRP A 73 -6.58 -6.95 -2.08
N TRP A 74 -5.81 -8.04 -2.08
CA TRP A 74 -5.83 -9.01 -3.17
C TRP A 74 -7.22 -9.62 -3.31
N THR A 75 -7.82 -10.12 -2.22
CA THR A 75 -9.14 -10.77 -2.23
C THR A 75 -10.24 -9.85 -2.75
N LEU A 76 -10.24 -8.57 -2.35
CA LEU A 76 -11.20 -7.59 -2.82
C LEU A 76 -11.04 -7.27 -4.31
N ASN A 77 -9.79 -7.18 -4.80
CA ASN A 77 -9.51 -6.91 -6.22
C ASN A 77 -9.64 -8.14 -7.12
N VAL A 78 -9.44 -9.36 -6.59
CA VAL A 78 -9.69 -10.63 -7.28
C VAL A 78 -11.12 -10.73 -7.77
N GLN A 79 -12.08 -10.35 -6.92
CA GLN A 79 -13.50 -10.45 -7.25
C GLN A 79 -13.91 -9.46 -8.35
N ALA A 80 -13.22 -8.32 -8.44
CA ALA A 80 -13.41 -7.35 -9.51
C ALA A 80 -12.85 -7.80 -10.89
N ARG A 81 -12.02 -8.87 -10.93
CA ARG A 81 -11.33 -9.35 -12.16
C ARG A 81 -12.23 -9.92 -13.25
N ARG A 82 -13.48 -10.26 -12.95
CA ARG A 82 -14.38 -10.89 -13.95
C ARG A 82 -14.72 -9.96 -15.14
N ALA A 83 -14.36 -8.67 -15.11
CA ALA A 83 -14.84 -7.68 -16.08
C ALA A 83 -13.81 -7.08 -17.06
N ARG A 84 -12.49 -7.02 -16.78
CA ARG A 84 -11.41 -6.51 -17.69
C ARG A 84 -10.01 -6.57 -17.04
N ARG A 85 -9.19 -7.56 -17.41
CA ARG A 85 -8.05 -8.05 -16.59
C ARG A 85 -6.93 -7.05 -16.28
N ALA A 86 -6.39 -6.29 -17.24
CA ALA A 86 -5.20 -5.45 -17.00
C ALA A 86 -5.53 -4.05 -16.44
N ARG A 87 -6.50 -3.36 -17.05
CA ARG A 87 -6.86 -1.97 -16.69
C ARG A 87 -7.44 -1.87 -15.27
N THR A 88 -8.12 -2.89 -14.77
CA THR A 88 -8.67 -2.87 -13.40
C THR A 88 -7.58 -2.92 -12.33
N TRP A 89 -6.49 -3.66 -12.56
CA TRP A 89 -5.37 -3.71 -11.62
C TRP A 89 -4.62 -2.39 -11.56
N THR A 90 -4.31 -1.78 -12.70
CA THR A 90 -3.64 -0.47 -12.72
C THR A 90 -4.47 0.57 -11.98
N VAL A 91 -5.78 0.62 -12.22
CA VAL A 91 -6.67 1.56 -11.52
C VAL A 91 -6.73 1.25 -10.03
N ALA A 92 -6.82 -0.03 -9.63
CA ALA A 92 -6.81 -0.43 -8.22
C ALA A 92 -5.52 0.03 -7.51
N VAL A 93 -4.36 -0.27 -8.07
CA VAL A 93 -3.06 0.14 -7.51
C VAL A 93 -2.97 1.66 -7.40
N LEU A 94 -3.27 2.39 -8.48
CA LEU A 94 -3.20 3.86 -8.49
C LEU A 94 -4.15 4.50 -7.47
N THR A 95 -5.37 3.98 -7.35
CA THR A 95 -6.36 4.49 -6.38
C THR A 95 -6.03 4.14 -4.94
N THR A 96 -5.37 3.01 -4.69
CA THR A 96 -4.83 2.66 -3.36
C THR A 96 -3.63 3.52 -2.98
N LEU A 97 -2.77 3.91 -3.92
CA LEU A 97 -1.61 4.76 -3.65
C LEU A 97 -1.94 6.26 -3.50
N LEU A 98 -3.08 6.68 -4.02
CA LEU A 98 -3.53 8.08 -4.06
C LEU A 98 -3.52 8.78 -2.69
N PRO A 99 -4.07 8.19 -1.61
CA PRO A 99 -4.03 8.81 -0.28
C PRO A 99 -2.60 9.06 0.23
N THR A 100 -1.72 8.06 0.08
CA THR A 100 -0.30 8.19 0.50
C THR A 100 0.44 9.23 -0.34
N ALA A 101 0.23 9.25 -1.66
CA ALA A 101 0.78 10.29 -2.52
C ALA A 101 0.30 11.69 -2.12
N GLY A 102 -0.98 11.84 -1.77
CA GLY A 102 -1.54 13.09 -1.24
C GLY A 102 -0.83 13.55 0.03
N LEU A 103 -0.60 12.64 1.00
CA LEU A 103 0.15 12.95 2.22
C LEU A 103 1.59 13.39 1.93
N ILE A 104 2.27 12.73 0.99
CA ILE A 104 3.63 13.10 0.57
C ILE A 104 3.65 14.51 -0.03
N VAL A 105 2.71 14.82 -0.93
CA VAL A 105 2.63 16.15 -1.56
C VAL A 105 2.34 17.23 -0.54
N VAL A 106 1.34 17.03 0.34
CA VAL A 106 1.00 17.99 1.40
C VAL A 106 2.21 18.23 2.31
N GLY A 107 2.90 17.16 2.73
CA GLY A 107 4.11 17.27 3.55
C GLY A 107 5.26 17.99 2.84
N ALA A 108 5.41 17.83 1.51
CA ALA A 108 6.45 18.50 0.74
C ALA A 108 6.17 19.99 0.51
N THR A 109 4.91 20.40 0.43
CA THR A 109 4.50 21.81 0.20
C THR A 109 4.33 22.64 1.48
N GLY A 110 4.36 21.99 2.64
CA GLY A 110 4.18 22.64 3.94
C GLY A 110 5.45 23.21 4.59
N ASN A 111 6.58 23.21 3.86
CA ASN A 111 7.88 23.72 4.32
C ASN A 111 8.20 25.09 3.70
#